data_AF-A0A3R9XLI1-F1
#
_entry.id   AF-A0A3R9XLI1-F1
#
_cell.length_a   1.000
_cell.length_b   1.000
_cell.length_c   1.000
_cell.angle_alpha   90.00
_cell.angle_beta   90.00
_cell.angle_gamma   90.00
#
_symmetry.space_group_name_H-M   'P 1'
#
loop_
_entity.id
_entity.type
_entity.pdbx_description
1 polymer ?
#
loop_
_entity_poly.entity_id
_entity_poly.type
_entity_poly.pdbx_seq_one_letter_code
_entity_poly.pdbx_strand_id
1 'polypeptide(L)' 'MAGKKGSKNNVSNRGKAADLKQLDGKVVKPIMYVGERLGHGNYMAAKFEDGKLIRDDSGRPVPYKMV' A
#
# COMPACT_ATOMS: atom_id res chain seq x y z
N MET A 1 12.32 2.36 -36.46
CA MET A 1 11.69 3.11 -35.34
C MET A 1 12.27 2.59 -34.04
N ALA A 2 13.17 3.33 -33.39
CA ALA A 2 13.79 2.89 -32.14
C ALA A 2 12.81 3.10 -30.97
N GLY A 3 12.31 2.00 -30.40
CA GLY A 3 11.46 2.04 -29.21
C GLY A 3 12.18 2.75 -28.07
N LYS A 4 11.66 3.92 -27.68
CA LYS A 4 12.19 4.72 -26.58
C LYS A 4 12.10 3.88 -25.30
N LYS A 5 13.23 3.33 -24.83
CA LYS A 5 13.31 2.57 -23.57
C LYS A 5 12.99 3.52 -22.41
N GLY A 6 11.71 3.60 -22.05
CA GLY A 6 11.31 4.21 -20.79
C GLY A 6 12.00 3.48 -19.64
N SER A 7 12.62 4.23 -18.74
CA SER A 7 13.20 3.66 -17.52
C SER A 7 12.15 2.87 -16.77
N LYS A 8 12.43 1.61 -16.43
CA LYS A 8 11.56 0.74 -15.61
C LYS A 8 11.26 1.33 -14.23
N ASN A 9 12.03 2.33 -13.81
CA ASN A 9 11.87 3.04 -12.54
C ASN A 9 11.02 4.31 -12.63
N ASN A 10 10.45 4.65 -13.79
CA ASN A 10 9.64 5.85 -13.92
C ASN A 10 8.21 5.60 -13.37
N VAL A 11 7.91 6.18 -12.20
CA VAL A 11 6.62 6.01 -11.49
C VAL A 11 5.45 6.46 -12.36
N SER A 12 5.62 7.52 -13.14
CA SER A 12 4.61 8.06 -14.05
C SER A 12 4.18 7.07 -15.13
N ASN A 13 5.02 6.08 -15.45
CA ASN A 13 4.76 5.06 -16.47
C ASN A 13 4.07 3.81 -15.89
N ARG A 14 3.83 3.78 -14.58
CA ARG A 14 3.33 2.62 -13.82
C ARG A 14 1.78 2.60 -13.74
N GLY A 15 1.11 3.55 -14.38
CA GLY A 15 -0.35 3.61 -14.53
C GLY A 15 -1.10 3.89 -13.23
N LYS A 16 -2.43 3.92 -13.29
CA LYS A 16 -3.31 4.22 -12.13
C LYS A 16 -3.15 3.27 -10.94
N ALA A 17 -2.52 2.12 -11.13
CA ALA A 17 -2.22 1.16 -10.07
C ALA A 17 -1.05 1.57 -9.17
N ALA A 18 -0.25 2.56 -9.59
CA ALA A 18 0.84 3.14 -8.83
C ALA A 18 0.45 4.42 -8.09
N ASP A 19 -0.75 4.97 -8.35
CA ASP A 19 -1.28 6.05 -7.56
C ASP A 19 -1.44 5.59 -6.11
N LEU A 20 -0.95 6.42 -5.19
CA LEU A 20 -1.07 6.14 -3.76
C LEU A 20 -2.56 6.17 -3.42
N LYS A 21 -3.05 5.08 -2.85
CA LYS A 21 -4.43 5.00 -2.39
C LYS A 21 -4.68 6.04 -1.31
N GLN A 22 -5.86 6.63 -1.31
CA GLN A 22 -6.27 7.58 -0.27
C GLN A 22 -7.43 6.95 0.50
N LEU A 23 -7.30 6.93 1.82
CA LEU A 23 -8.38 6.53 2.73
C LEU A 23 -8.67 7.74 3.62
N ASP A 24 -9.94 8.15 3.69
CA ASP A 24 -10.36 9.28 4.53
C ASP A 24 -9.61 10.59 4.21
N GLY A 25 -9.30 10.82 2.92
CA GLY A 25 -8.53 11.98 2.46
C GLY A 25 -7.03 11.94 2.81
N LYS A 26 -6.54 10.86 3.43
CA LYS A 26 -5.13 10.68 3.77
C LYS A 26 -4.47 9.69 2.82
N VAL A 27 -3.26 10.03 2.40
CA VAL A 27 -2.42 9.17 1.57
C VAL A 27 -2.00 7.93 2.35
N VAL A 28 -2.12 6.79 1.70
CA VAL A 28 -1.85 5.47 2.27
C VAL A 28 -0.71 4.79 1.53
N LYS A 29 0.24 4.26 2.28
CA LYS A 29 1.40 3.50 1.79
C LYS A 29 1.28 2.04 2.20
N PRO A 30 1.64 1.09 1.32
CA PRO A 30 1.73 -0.32 1.70
C PRO A 30 2.92 -0.52 2.66
N ILE A 31 2.70 -1.24 3.75
CA ILE A 31 3.76 -1.69 4.66
C ILE A 31 3.60 -3.17 4.97
N MET A 32 4.71 -3.88 5.14
CA MET A 32 4.66 -5.27 5.59
C MET A 32 4.21 -5.31 7.06
N TYR A 33 3.08 -5.96 7.30
CA TYR A 33 2.62 -6.32 8.64
C TYR A 33 2.99 -7.76 8.93
N VAL A 34 3.67 -7.96 10.06
CA VAL A 34 4.11 -9.27 10.55
C VAL A 34 3.25 -9.62 11.76
N GLY A 35 2.13 -10.29 11.49
CA GLY A 35 1.12 -10.67 12.48
C GLY A 35 1.15 -12.13 12.89
N GLU A 36 2.19 -12.88 12.48
CA GLU A 36 2.33 -14.31 12.75
C GLU A 36 2.17 -14.67 14.23
N ARG A 37 2.76 -13.87 15.13
CA ARG A 37 2.67 -14.06 16.59
C ARG A 37 1.26 -13.81 17.16
N LEU A 38 0.40 -13.13 16.40
CA LEU A 38 -0.99 -12.82 16.77
C LEU A 38 -2.01 -13.71 16.03
N GLY A 39 -1.56 -14.66 15.21
CA GLY A 39 -2.44 -15.50 14.40
C GLY A 39 -3.07 -14.79 13.19
N HIS A 40 -2.63 -13.58 12.87
CA HIS A 40 -3.13 -12.79 11.73
C HIS A 40 -2.42 -13.12 10.41
N GLY A 41 -1.27 -13.80 10.47
CA GLY A 41 -0.39 -14.02 9.32
C GLY A 41 0.38 -12.76 8.89
N ASN A 42 1.15 -12.90 7.82
CA ASN A 42 1.99 -11.83 7.27
C ASN A 42 1.34 -11.30 5.98
N TYR A 43 1.10 -10.00 5.89
CA TYR A 43 0.47 -9.38 4.72
C TYR A 43 0.86 -7.92 4.55
N MET A 44 0.60 -7.36 3.37
CA MET A 44 0.76 -5.93 3.12
C MET A 44 -0.40 -5.17 3.75
N ALA A 45 -0.15 -4.53 4.88
CA ALA A 45 -1.09 -3.64 5.53
C ALA A 45 -1.00 -2.23 4.97
N ALA A 46 -2.08 -1.49 5.14
CA ALA A 46 -2.19 -0.12 4.72
C ALA A 46 -1.78 0.82 5.88
N LYS A 47 -0.89 1.77 5.61
CA LYS A 47 -0.33 2.70 6.61
C LYS A 47 -0.52 4.14 6.14
N PHE A 48 -1.03 5.00 7.01
CA PHE A 48 -1.12 6.43 6.75
C PHE A 48 0.28 7.08 6.70
N GLU A 49 0.41 8.21 6.01
CA GLU A 49 1.65 9.00 6.03
C GLU A 49 2.10 9.41 7.45
N ASP A 50 1.15 9.61 8.35
CA ASP A 50 1.36 9.95 9.76
C ASP A 50 2.07 8.85 10.57
N GLY A 51 2.36 7.70 9.96
CA GLY A 51 3.01 6.58 10.63
C GLY A 51 2.05 5.58 11.26
N LYS A 52 0.74 5.90 11.30
CA LYS A 52 -0.29 5.06 11.89
C LYS A 52 -0.76 3.96 10.92
N LEU A 53 -0.91 2.74 11.44
CA LEU A 53 -1.53 1.64 10.69
C LEU A 53 -3.05 1.87 10.61
N ILE A 54 -3.61 1.63 9.43
CA ILE A 54 -5.06 1.58 9.27
C ILE A 54 -5.53 0.29 9.90
N ARG A 55 -6.45 0.38 10.86
CA ARG A 55 -7.08 -0.77 11.51
C ARG A 55 -8.56 -0.77 11.20
N ASP A 56 -9.10 -1.95 11.02
CA ASP A 56 -10.53 -2.20 10.93
C ASP A 56 -11.19 -2.08 12.31
N ASP A 57 -12.51 -2.09 12.38
CA ASP A 57 -13.30 -2.05 13.63
C ASP A 57 -12.89 -3.18 14.60
N SER A 58 -12.52 -4.33 14.04
CA SER A 58 -11.97 -5.48 14.79
C SER A 58 -10.53 -5.28 15.32
N GLY A 59 -9.93 -4.10 15.17
CA GLY A 59 -8.58 -3.77 15.61
C GLY A 59 -7.44 -4.37 14.75
N ARG A 60 -7.77 -5.05 13.64
CA ARG A 60 -6.80 -5.69 12.74
C ARG A 60 -6.33 -4.71 11.66
N PRO A 61 -5.04 -4.69 11.29
CA PRO A 61 -4.58 -3.87 10.19
C PRO A 61 -5.29 -4.19 8.88
N VAL A 62 -5.75 -3.17 8.16
CA VAL A 62 -6.44 -3.35 6.87
C VAL A 62 -5.42 -3.72 5.79
N PRO A 63 -5.64 -4.77 5.01
CA PRO A 63 -4.78 -5.09 3.87
C PRO A 63 -4.78 -3.96 2.84
N TYR A 64 -3.61 -3.56 2.33
CA TYR A 64 -3.47 -2.52 1.32
C TYR A 64 -4.23 -2.83 0.01
N LYS A 65 -4.53 -4.10 -0.25
CA LYS A 65 -5.37 -4.51 -1.39
C LYS A 65 -6.84 -4.13 -1.20
N MET A 66 -7.32 -4.03 0.04
CA MET A 66 -8.72 -3.76 0.41
C MET A 66 -9.01 -2.27 0.68
N VAL A 67 -7.97 -1.47 0.96
CA VAL A 67 -8.03 -0.01 0.87
C VAL A 67 -8.25 0.43 -0.57
#